data_AF-A0AAV9EG68-F1
#
_entry.id   AF-A0AAV9EG68-F1
#
_cell.length_a   1.000
_cell.length_b   1.000
_cell.length_c   1.000
_cell.angle_alpha   90.00
_cell.angle_beta   90.00
_cell.angle_gamma   90.00
#
_symmetry.space_group_name_H-M   'P 1'
#
loop_
_entity.id
_entity.type
_entity.pdbx_description
1 polymer ?
#
loop_
_entity_poly.entity_id
_entity_poly.type
_entity_poly.pdbx_seq_one_letter_code
_entity_poly.pdbx_strand_id
1 'polypeptide(L)' 'MTVLADKIEVPVAEKITAPPPIVKLSEVISPDEWNGALKWMLEEKRKAKPANSLEKKKIDEQKALLKQYILSKSIPSL' A
#
# COMPACT_ATOMS: atom_id res chain seq x y z
N MET A 1 36.26 -33.10 -33.71
CA MET A 1 35.02 -33.22 -32.90
C MET A 1 34.39 -31.84 -32.85
N THR A 2 33.50 -31.56 -33.80
CA THR A 2 32.72 -30.33 -33.87
C THR A 2 31.33 -30.67 -33.36
N VAL A 3 30.92 -30.10 -32.22
CA VAL A 3 29.53 -30.16 -31.79
C VAL A 3 28.91 -28.82 -32.12
N LEU A 4 27.90 -28.92 -32.99
CA LEU A 4 27.10 -27.86 -33.57
C LEU A 4 26.30 -27.12 -32.50
N ALA A 5 26.25 -25.80 -32.63
CA ALA A 5 25.27 -24.98 -31.95
C ALA A 5 23.88 -25.30 -32.52
N ASP A 6 23.10 -26.08 -31.76
CA ASP A 6 21.69 -26.27 -32.08
C ASP A 6 20.92 -25.01 -31.66
N LYS A 7 20.44 -24.33 -32.71
CA LYS A 7 19.48 -23.23 -32.67
C LYS A 7 18.15 -23.80 -32.20
N ILE A 8 17.80 -23.62 -30.93
CA ILE A 8 16.44 -23.88 -30.45
C ILE A 8 15.61 -22.63 -30.73
N GLU A 9 14.98 -22.61 -31.90
CA GLU A 9 13.77 -21.83 -32.15
C GLU A 9 12.65 -22.41 -31.31
N VAL A 10 12.25 -21.70 -30.25
CA VAL A 10 10.93 -21.87 -29.64
C VAL A 10 9.98 -20.83 -30.26
N PRO A 11 8.82 -21.28 -30.76
CA PRO A 11 7.99 -20.51 -31.67
C PRO A 11 7.30 -19.35 -30.94
N VAL A 12 7.22 -18.24 -31.66
CA VAL A 12 6.36 -17.10 -31.35
C VAL A 12 4.91 -17.60 -31.39
N ALA A 13 4.40 -17.99 -30.23
CA ALA A 13 2.97 -18.11 -30.02
C ALA A 13 2.54 -16.81 -29.34
N GLU A 14 2.25 -15.79 -30.16
CA GLU A 14 1.44 -14.64 -29.78
C GLU A 14 0.08 -15.15 -29.27
N LYS A 15 0.02 -15.52 -27.99
CA LYS A 15 -1.22 -15.34 -27.26
C LYS A 15 -1.19 -13.90 -26.78
N ILE A 16 -1.79 -13.02 -27.58
CA ILE A 16 -2.23 -11.69 -27.16
C ILE A 16 -3.23 -11.93 -26.02
N THR A 17 -2.71 -12.19 -24.82
CA THR A 17 -3.48 -12.09 -23.60
C THR A 17 -3.82 -10.61 -23.54
N ALA A 18 -5.12 -10.33 -23.61
CA ALA A 18 -5.67 -9.00 -23.43
C ALA A 18 -4.90 -8.29 -22.30
N PRO A 19 -4.68 -6.96 -22.38
CA PRO A 19 -4.10 -6.23 -21.25
C PRO A 19 -4.79 -6.70 -19.97
N PRO A 20 -4.06 -6.91 -18.85
CA PRO A 20 -4.69 -7.30 -17.60
C PRO A 20 -5.88 -6.36 -17.41
N PRO A 21 -7.07 -6.88 -17.06
CA PRO A 21 -8.26 -6.05 -16.96
C PRO A 21 -7.82 -4.83 -16.15
N ILE A 22 -7.89 -3.65 -16.77
CA ILE A 22 -7.63 -2.40 -16.08
C ILE A 22 -8.61 -2.48 -14.93
N VAL A 23 -8.09 -2.79 -13.74
CA VAL A 23 -8.85 -2.72 -12.50
C VAL A 23 -9.21 -1.25 -12.48
N LYS A 24 -10.43 -0.94 -12.93
CA LYS A 24 -11.02 0.37 -12.74
C LYS A 24 -10.93 0.51 -11.24
N LEU A 25 -9.96 1.32 -10.80
CA LEU A 25 -9.64 1.56 -9.41
C LEU A 25 -10.98 1.90 -8.77
N SER A 26 -11.58 0.89 -8.14
CA SER A 26 -12.97 0.91 -7.75
C SER A 26 -13.00 1.90 -6.60
N GLU A 27 -13.42 3.12 -6.96
CA GLU A 27 -13.41 4.33 -6.16
C GLU A 27 -12.05 4.61 -5.51
N VAL A 28 -11.32 5.58 -6.07
CA VAL A 28 -10.30 6.30 -5.30
C VAL A 28 -11.00 6.72 -4.00
N ILE A 29 -10.67 6.07 -2.88
CA ILE A 29 -11.27 6.33 -1.57
C ILE A 29 -11.31 7.85 -1.40
N SER A 30 -12.51 8.39 -1.20
CA SER A 30 -12.69 9.83 -1.13
C SER A 30 -11.82 10.41 -0.01
N PRO A 31 -11.27 11.64 -0.13
CA PRO A 31 -10.50 12.26 0.95
C PRO A 31 -11.22 12.25 2.30
N ASP A 32 -12.56 12.34 2.31
CA ASP A 32 -13.37 12.28 3.53
C ASP A 32 -13.42 10.89 4.15
N GLU A 33 -13.49 9.84 3.32
CA GLU A 33 -13.43 8.45 3.77
C GLU A 33 -12.03 8.13 4.33
N TRP A 34 -10.98 8.63 3.68
CA TRP A 34 -9.61 8.56 4.18
C TRP A 34 -9.46 9.24 5.54
N ASN A 35 -9.99 10.46 5.69
CA ASN A 35 -9.97 11.18 6.97
C ASN A 35 -10.76 10.45 8.06
N GLY A 36 -11.90 9.85 7.71
CA GLY A 36 -12.69 9.01 8.61
C GLY A 36 -11.88 7.81 9.11
N ALA A 37 -11.22 7.10 8.20
CA ALA A 37 -10.37 5.96 8.53
C ALA A 37 -9.18 6.34 9.42
N LEU A 38 -8.49 7.45 9.11
CA LEU A 38 -7.37 7.94 9.92
C LEU A 38 -7.83 8.37 11.32
N LYS A 39 -9.00 9.01 11.44
CA LYS A 39 -9.60 9.36 12.74
C LYS A 39 -9.95 8.12 13.55
N TRP A 40 -10.56 7.12 12.91
CA TRP A 40 -10.88 5.85 13.58
C TRP A 40 -9.60 5.15 14.06
N MET A 41 -8.57 5.07 13.21
CA MET A 41 -7.30 4.46 13.59
C MET A 41 -6.61 5.21 14.74
N LEU A 42 -6.70 6.55 14.78
CA LEU A 42 -6.21 7.35 15.91
C LEU A 42 -6.95 7.01 17.22
N GLU A 43 -8.26 6.80 17.15
CA GLU A 43 -9.09 6.45 18.29
C GLU A 43 -8.77 5.04 18.81
N GLU A 44 -8.59 4.07 17.92
CA GLU A 44 -8.14 2.72 18.29
C GLU A 44 -6.77 2.76 19.00
N LYS A 45 -5.83 3.56 18.50
CA LYS A 45 -4.52 3.74 19.13
C LYS A 45 -4.58 4.47 20.47
N ARG A 46 -5.63 5.24 20.77
CA ARG A 46 -5.85 5.85 22.11
C ARG A 46 -6.34 4.84 23.13
N LYS A 47 -7.08 3.81 22.70
CA LYS A 47 -7.57 2.74 23.58
C LYS A 47 -6.47 1.77 23.99
N ALA A 48 -5.39 1.68 23.21
CA ALA A 48 -4.23 0.85 23.52
C ALA A 48 -3.55 1.30 24.82
N LYS A 49 -3.43 0.38 25.79
CA LYS A 49 -2.62 0.57 27.00
C LYS A 49 -1.22 0.03 26.74
N PRO A 50 -0.18 0.87 26.71
CA PRO A 50 1.19 0.39 26.49
C PRO A 50 1.65 -0.45 27.69
N ALA A 51 2.26 -1.60 27.43
CA ALA A 51 2.80 -2.46 28.49
C ALA A 51 4.18 -1.99 28.96
N ASN A 52 4.93 -1.28 28.11
CA ASN A 52 6.28 -0.81 28.38
C ASN A 52 6.54 0.57 27.76
N SER A 53 7.65 1.21 28.16
CA SER A 53 8.02 2.56 27.71
C SER A 53 8.35 2.64 26.21
N LEU A 54 8.84 1.55 25.62
CA LEU A 54 9.16 1.46 24.20
C LEU A 54 7.89 1.43 23.34
N GLU A 55 6.91 0.62 23.72
CA GLU A 55 5.59 0.57 23.09
C GLU A 55 4.86 1.90 23.22
N LYS A 56 4.96 2.55 24.38
CA LYS A 56 4.41 3.89 24.58
C LYS A 56 4.97 4.87 23.54
N LYS A 57 6.30 4.90 23.36
CA LYS A 57 6.95 5.74 22.35
C LYS A 57 6.45 5.43 20.95
N LYS A 58 6.38 4.16 20.57
CA LYS A 58 5.89 3.73 19.25
C LYS A 58 4.43 4.14 19.03
N ILE A 59 3.57 4.01 20.05
CA ILE A 59 2.18 4.44 19.98
C ILE A 59 2.08 5.96 19.85
N ASP A 60 2.91 6.72 20.58
CA ASP A 60 2.92 8.18 20.51
C ASP A 60 3.43 8.68 19.14
N GLU A 61 4.44 8.04 18.56
CA GLU A 61 4.91 8.29 17.19
C GLU A 61 3.82 8.01 16.15
N GLN A 62 3.17 6.84 16.24
CA GLN A 62 2.05 6.48 15.36
C GLN A 62 0.90 7.49 15.45
N LYS A 63 0.58 7.93 16.67
CA LYS A 63 -0.45 8.96 16.90
C LYS A 63 -0.03 10.32 16.35
N ALA A 64 1.24 10.69 16.47
CA ALA A 64 1.76 11.94 15.91
C ALA A 64 1.65 11.96 14.38
N LEU A 65 2.05 10.87 13.73
CA LEU A 65 1.94 10.70 12.29
C LEU A 65 0.47 10.77 11.81
N LEU A 66 -0.44 10.09 12.51
CA LEU A 66 -1.87 10.13 12.20
C LEU A 66 -2.45 11.53 12.32
N LYS A 67 -2.09 12.27 13.38
CA LYS A 67 -2.51 13.66 13.56
C LYS A 67 -1.97 14.54 12.43
N GLN A 68 -0.72 14.35 12.03
CA GLN A 68 -0.11 15.12 10.95
C GLN A 68 -0.90 14.95 9.65
N TYR A 69 -1.24 13.71 9.26
CA TYR A 69 -2.02 13.45 8.05
C TYR A 69 -3.45 14.01 8.10
N ILE A 70 -4.12 13.91 9.26
CA ILE A 70 -5.45 14.50 9.44
C ILE A 70 -5.40 16.03 9.35
N LEU A 71 -4.37 16.66 9.94
CA LEU A 71 -4.21 18.11 9.95
C LEU A 71 -3.79 18.67 8.59
N SER A 72 -2.88 18.00 7.89
CA SER A 72 -2.40 18.46 6.59
C SER A 72 -3.46 18.33 5.50
N LYS A 73 -4.57 17.60 5.74
CA LYS A 73 -5.61 17.24 4.75
C LYS A 73 -5.04 16.66 3.45
N SER A 74 -3.76 16.28 3.47
CA SER A 74 -3.04 15.77 2.33
C SER A 74 -3.14 14.26 2.36
N ILE A 75 -3.72 13.68 1.32
CA ILE A 75 -3.58 12.25 1.08
C ILE A 75 -2.06 11.98 1.00
N PRO A 76 -1.51 11.06 1.80
CA PRO A 76 -0.09 10.74 1.70
C PRO A 76 0.19 10.25 0.28
N SER A 77 0.90 11.03 -0.53
CA SER A 77 1.43 10.51 -1.80
C SER A 77 2.69 9.71 -1.48
N LEU A 78 2.71 8.45 -1.91
CA LEU A 78 3.88 7.57 -1.85
C LEU A 78 4.95 8.00 -2.84
#